data_AF-A0A817JWM7-F1
#
_entry.id   AF-A0A817JWM7-F1
#
_cell.length_a   1.000
_cell.length_b   1.000
_cell.length_c   1.000
_cell.angle_alpha   90.00
_cell.angle_beta   90.00
_cell.angle_gamma   90.00
#
_symmetry.space_group_name_H-M   'P 1'
#
loop_
_entity.id
_entity.type
_entity.pdbx_description
1 polymer ?
#
loop_
_entity_poly.entity_id
_entity_poly.type
_entity_poly.pdbx_seq_one_letter_code
_entity_poly.pdbx_strand_id
1 'polypeptide(L)'
;MVLILAIAGIPPQHCLPIMLDVGTNNEEISSNPLYIGLRQSRVTGKEYDEFIDEFMDAVVQRFGWECLIQFEDFASHNAYRLLERYQKTYCTFNDDIQGTAAVVLAGLFGALRITNTRLIDNTYLFVGAGQAACGIADLVTHAMVREGVSVEEARSKIWMYDVHGLIVEGRTQGDLDGPKASYVKKGKAIKDLAAVVDYVKPSILMGASGVGRLFHEAVLKKMAQINERPVIFALSNPTSRAECTAEEAYRETDGRCIFASGSPFKPVVYKDKTFHPGQGNNAYIFPAVALATVACSARHVEEDMFLIAAQKLGSLVNEEDLNDGRVYPPVPKIHEVTVKIATHLAEHLYATKKAWNYPEPENKEEFIRMQLYDTSYEYFGPKTWKWPEQHSTARTVPSVDENINLQSGACFCLAGVIIRPFPKIKRLLNNPTCLLHIVQLLLIFDPSLVEKIVILLNKLVQDNPLLPQFYMTAQAFRSDEQQQQSGEKKDIYFRSILSHLLLEAIICYLENQRLEKFARMFLGEFDQPETIWSNEMRRLMIEKIAVYFADYTPRLMSNISAIYSYCTISIINYPQLENELFCNTYY
;
A
#
# COMPACT_ATOMS: atom_id res chain seq x y z
N MET A 1 -2.91 -0.09 -2.89
CA MET A 1 -2.63 -0.39 -1.45
C MET A 1 -1.21 -0.03 -1.01
N VAL A 2 -0.13 -0.53 -1.60
CA VAL A 2 1.24 -0.12 -1.16
C VAL A 2 1.44 1.40 -1.16
N LEU A 3 0.91 2.08 -2.17
CA LEU A 3 0.96 3.55 -2.25
C LEU A 3 0.07 4.26 -1.21
N ILE A 4 -1.03 3.64 -0.77
CA ILE A 4 -1.84 4.17 0.34
C ILE A 4 -0.99 4.19 1.62
N LEU A 5 -0.25 3.12 1.90
CA LEU A 5 0.69 3.11 3.01
C LEU A 5 1.85 4.11 2.80
N ALA A 6 2.55 4.00 1.67
CA ALA A 6 3.81 4.72 1.46
C ALA A 6 3.64 6.24 1.25
N ILE A 7 2.47 6.68 0.76
CA ILE A 7 2.20 8.09 0.47
C ILE A 7 1.19 8.66 1.48
N ALA A 8 0.06 7.98 1.69
CA ALA A 8 -0.98 8.46 2.60
C ALA A 8 -0.65 8.20 4.07
N GLY A 9 0.27 7.27 4.36
CA GLY A 9 0.54 6.84 5.73
C GLY A 9 -0.66 6.14 6.37
N ILE A 10 -1.61 5.57 5.63
CA ILE A 10 -2.69 4.80 6.28
C ILE A 10 -2.12 3.47 6.78
N PRO A 11 -2.33 3.10 8.05
CA PRO A 11 -1.79 1.86 8.61
C PRO A 11 -2.22 0.63 7.79
N PRO A 12 -1.29 -0.31 7.51
CA PRO A 12 -1.56 -1.42 6.58
C PRO A 12 -2.64 -2.37 7.09
N GLN A 13 -2.83 -2.46 8.41
CA GLN A 13 -3.90 -3.23 9.05
C GLN A 13 -5.32 -2.71 8.77
N HIS A 14 -5.45 -1.49 8.25
CA HIS A 14 -6.72 -0.89 7.83
C HIS A 14 -6.94 -1.00 6.31
N CYS A 15 -6.05 -1.68 5.58
CA CYS A 15 -6.14 -1.85 4.14
C CYS A 15 -6.43 -3.31 3.79
N LEU A 16 -7.44 -3.53 2.94
CA LEU A 16 -7.79 -4.86 2.45
C LEU A 16 -7.87 -4.86 0.91
N PRO A 17 -6.86 -5.40 0.19
CA PRO A 17 -6.96 -5.58 -1.26
C PRO A 17 -7.92 -6.72 -1.60
N ILE A 18 -8.84 -6.49 -2.52
CA ILE A 18 -9.85 -7.47 -2.94
C ILE A 18 -9.85 -7.59 -4.45
N MET A 19 -9.87 -8.83 -4.97
CA MET A 19 -10.08 -9.14 -6.37
C MET A 19 -11.42 -9.89 -6.51
N LEU A 20 -12.30 -9.38 -7.36
CA LEU A 20 -13.59 -10.00 -7.66
C LEU A 20 -13.47 -10.85 -8.94
N ASP A 21 -13.23 -12.15 -8.78
CA ASP A 21 -13.10 -13.06 -9.91
C ASP A 21 -14.48 -13.55 -10.39
N VAL A 22 -14.92 -13.02 -11.53
CA VAL A 22 -16.16 -13.42 -12.21
C VAL A 22 -15.87 -14.19 -13.51
N GLY A 23 -14.65 -14.68 -13.69
CA GLY A 23 -14.14 -15.26 -14.94
C GLY A 23 -13.30 -14.29 -15.77
N THR A 24 -12.84 -14.73 -16.93
CA THR A 24 -12.03 -13.94 -17.87
C THR A 24 -12.39 -14.23 -19.32
N ASN A 25 -12.41 -13.19 -20.15
CA ASN A 25 -12.61 -13.31 -21.61
C ASN A 25 -11.28 -13.34 -22.36
N ASN A 26 -10.14 -13.38 -21.65
CA ASN A 26 -8.82 -13.49 -22.27
C ASN A 26 -8.48 -14.99 -22.46
N GLU A 27 -8.53 -15.45 -23.70
CA GLU A 27 -8.26 -16.84 -24.07
C GLU A 27 -6.81 -17.28 -23.79
N GLU A 28 -5.84 -16.38 -23.93
CA GLU A 28 -4.43 -16.67 -23.65
C GLU A 28 -4.22 -16.96 -22.16
N ILE A 29 -4.90 -16.21 -21.28
CA ILE A 29 -4.84 -16.41 -19.84
C ILE A 29 -5.65 -17.65 -19.44
N SER A 30 -6.89 -17.81 -19.95
CA SER A 30 -7.76 -18.92 -19.54
C SER A 30 -7.24 -20.29 -19.98
N SER A 31 -6.50 -20.35 -21.09
CA SER A 31 -5.82 -21.57 -21.57
C SER A 31 -4.48 -21.84 -20.87
N ASN A 32 -3.90 -20.86 -20.18
CA ASN A 32 -2.62 -21.03 -19.50
C ASN A 32 -2.76 -22.01 -18.32
N PRO A 33 -1.96 -23.09 -18.25
CA PRO A 33 -2.04 -24.07 -17.16
C PRO A 33 -1.70 -23.50 -15.78
N LEU A 34 -0.99 -22.36 -15.71
CA LEU A 34 -0.63 -21.67 -14.47
C LEU A 34 -1.70 -20.67 -14.01
N TYR A 35 -2.76 -20.43 -14.79
CA TYR A 35 -3.83 -19.52 -14.39
C TYR A 35 -4.62 -20.09 -13.20
N ILE A 36 -4.70 -19.30 -12.13
CA ILE A 36 -5.31 -19.67 -10.85
C ILE A 36 -6.77 -19.21 -10.70
N GLY A 37 -7.26 -18.36 -11.60
CA GLY A 37 -8.63 -17.84 -11.56
C GLY A 37 -9.65 -18.77 -12.22
N LEU A 38 -10.90 -18.34 -12.24
CA LEU A 38 -12.02 -19.07 -12.83
C LEU A 38 -11.83 -19.25 -14.35
N ARG A 39 -11.82 -20.50 -14.80
CA ARG A 39 -11.68 -20.88 -16.23
C ARG A 39 -13.02 -20.86 -16.95
N GLN A 40 -13.68 -19.71 -16.92
CA GLN A 40 -14.93 -19.44 -17.62
C GLN A 40 -14.93 -18.01 -18.14
N SER A 41 -15.78 -17.75 -19.14
CA SER A 41 -16.06 -16.38 -19.59
C SER A 41 -16.64 -15.55 -18.45
N ARG A 42 -16.46 -14.23 -18.53
CA ARG A 42 -16.97 -13.30 -17.51
C ARG A 42 -18.48 -13.41 -17.37
N VAL A 43 -18.96 -13.57 -16.15
CA VAL A 43 -20.37 -13.38 -15.80
C VAL A 43 -20.73 -11.91 -16.04
N THR A 44 -21.91 -11.67 -16.62
CA THR A 44 -22.42 -10.32 -16.95
C THR A 44 -23.91 -10.24 -16.64
N GLY A 45 -24.48 -9.03 -16.75
CA GLY A 45 -25.91 -8.81 -16.50
C GLY A 45 -26.28 -8.91 -15.03
N LYS A 46 -27.48 -9.43 -14.76
CA LYS A 46 -28.09 -9.41 -13.43
C LYS A 46 -27.27 -10.14 -12.36
N GLU A 47 -26.72 -11.30 -12.70
CA GLU A 47 -25.93 -12.11 -11.75
C GLU A 47 -24.65 -11.38 -11.30
N TYR A 48 -23.98 -10.68 -12.24
CA TYR A 48 -22.84 -9.83 -11.90
C TYR A 48 -23.27 -8.69 -10.96
N ASP A 49 -24.40 -8.03 -11.25
CA ASP A 49 -24.88 -6.90 -10.45
C ASP A 49 -25.28 -7.31 -9.03
N GLU A 50 -25.97 -8.44 -8.89
CA GLU A 50 -26.38 -8.99 -7.60
C GLU A 50 -25.14 -9.37 -6.76
N PHE A 51 -24.10 -9.92 -7.39
CA PHE A 51 -22.84 -10.22 -6.72
C PHE A 51 -22.11 -8.96 -6.22
N ILE A 52 -22.06 -7.87 -7.03
CA ILE A 52 -21.45 -6.63 -6.57
C ILE A 52 -22.30 -5.97 -5.47
N ASP A 53 -23.63 -6.01 -5.55
CA ASP A 53 -24.50 -5.51 -4.48
C ASP A 53 -24.24 -6.25 -3.16
N GLU A 54 -24.20 -7.58 -3.20
CA GLU A 54 -23.89 -8.41 -2.03
C GLU A 54 -22.52 -8.08 -1.45
N PHE A 55 -21.51 -7.87 -2.30
CA PHE A 55 -20.19 -7.45 -1.87
C PHE A 55 -20.22 -6.11 -1.11
N MET A 56 -20.90 -5.11 -1.66
CA MET A 56 -21.00 -3.78 -1.03
C MET A 56 -21.71 -3.85 0.33
N ASP A 57 -22.83 -4.59 0.39
CA ASP A 57 -23.59 -4.81 1.63
C ASP A 57 -22.73 -5.55 2.68
N ALA A 58 -22.03 -6.62 2.28
CA ALA A 58 -21.21 -7.41 3.19
C ALA A 58 -20.03 -6.64 3.77
N VAL A 59 -19.37 -5.80 2.95
CA VAL A 59 -18.27 -4.94 3.41
C VAL A 59 -18.76 -3.98 4.49
N VAL A 60 -19.86 -3.27 4.25
CA VAL A 60 -20.41 -2.34 5.24
C VAL A 60 -20.94 -3.04 6.48
N GLN A 61 -21.60 -4.19 6.32
CA GLN A 61 -22.08 -4.99 7.45
C GLN A 61 -20.93 -5.42 8.37
N ARG A 62 -19.76 -5.73 7.78
CA ARG A 62 -18.59 -6.20 8.52
C ARG A 62 -17.73 -5.07 9.09
N PHE A 63 -17.52 -4.00 8.33
CA PHE A 63 -16.50 -2.98 8.61
C PHE A 63 -17.06 -1.58 8.90
N GLY A 64 -18.38 -1.37 8.78
CA GLY A 64 -19.03 -0.09 9.02
C GLY A 64 -19.29 0.73 7.75
N TRP A 65 -20.16 1.73 7.87
CA TRP A 65 -20.57 2.62 6.77
C TRP A 65 -19.49 3.62 6.35
N GLU A 66 -18.52 3.84 7.23
CA GLU A 66 -17.33 4.66 7.03
C GLU A 66 -16.21 3.92 6.29
N CYS A 67 -16.37 2.62 6.02
CA CYS A 67 -15.38 1.83 5.29
C CYS A 67 -15.27 2.34 3.84
N LEU A 68 -14.11 2.88 3.50
CA LEU A 68 -13.80 3.39 2.16
C LEU A 68 -13.62 2.23 1.16
N ILE A 69 -14.42 2.22 0.10
CA ILE A 69 -14.36 1.25 -1.00
C ILE A 69 -13.88 1.97 -2.26
N GLN A 70 -12.65 1.73 -2.68
CA GLN A 70 -12.11 2.26 -3.93
C GLN A 70 -12.24 1.21 -5.05
N PHE A 71 -12.92 1.58 -6.14
CA PHE A 71 -12.94 0.78 -7.38
C PHE A 71 -11.74 1.13 -8.26
N GLU A 72 -11.10 0.11 -8.83
CA GLU A 72 -9.88 0.22 -9.66
C GLU A 72 -9.94 -0.80 -10.82
N ASP A 73 -9.51 -0.42 -12.02
CA ASP A 73 -9.32 -1.29 -13.19
C ASP A 73 -10.61 -2.03 -13.66
N PHE A 74 -11.78 -1.40 -13.47
CA PHE A 74 -13.05 -1.91 -14.02
C PHE A 74 -13.24 -1.48 -15.48
N ALA A 75 -13.78 -2.37 -16.31
CA ALA A 75 -14.08 -2.06 -17.71
C ALA A 75 -14.97 -0.81 -17.86
N SER A 76 -14.78 -0.08 -18.98
CA SER A 76 -15.34 1.27 -19.19
C SER A 76 -16.80 1.46 -18.79
N HIS A 77 -17.66 0.56 -19.25
CA HIS A 77 -19.10 0.61 -19.01
C HIS A 77 -19.47 0.26 -17.56
N ASN A 78 -18.74 -0.66 -16.93
CA ASN A 78 -19.02 -1.08 -15.56
C ASN A 78 -18.56 -0.03 -14.56
N ALA A 79 -17.37 0.56 -14.68
CA ALA A 79 -16.92 1.47 -13.62
C ALA A 79 -17.80 2.73 -13.50
N TYR A 80 -18.30 3.29 -14.61
CA TYR A 80 -19.29 4.39 -14.53
C TYR A 80 -20.60 3.97 -13.88
N ARG A 81 -21.14 2.84 -14.33
CA ARG A 81 -22.42 2.31 -13.84
C ARG A 81 -22.36 1.98 -12.35
N LEU A 82 -21.28 1.34 -11.91
CA LEU A 82 -21.07 0.99 -10.51
C LEU A 82 -20.82 2.25 -9.66
N LEU A 83 -20.04 3.21 -10.17
CA LEU A 83 -19.85 4.49 -9.49
C LEU A 83 -21.19 5.22 -9.31
N GLU A 84 -21.98 5.36 -10.38
CA GLU A 84 -23.30 6.00 -10.33
C GLU A 84 -24.24 5.32 -9.34
N ARG A 85 -24.23 3.98 -9.32
CA ARG A 85 -25.06 3.16 -8.44
C ARG A 85 -24.70 3.33 -6.96
N TYR A 86 -23.40 3.40 -6.63
CA TYR A 86 -22.96 3.29 -5.24
C TYR A 86 -22.47 4.58 -4.59
N GLN A 87 -22.03 5.60 -5.34
CA GLN A 87 -21.42 6.82 -4.78
C GLN A 87 -22.34 7.58 -3.81
N LYS A 88 -23.66 7.47 -3.96
CA LYS A 88 -24.65 8.14 -3.09
C LYS A 88 -25.03 7.32 -1.85
N THR A 89 -24.68 6.04 -1.81
CA THR A 89 -25.11 5.10 -0.77
C THR A 89 -23.94 4.64 0.09
N TYR A 90 -22.76 4.47 -0.51
CA TYR A 90 -21.57 3.95 0.12
C TYR A 90 -20.46 4.99 0.19
N CYS A 91 -19.49 4.79 1.08
CA CYS A 91 -18.24 5.53 1.09
C CYS A 91 -17.33 5.00 -0.02
N THR A 92 -17.54 5.46 -1.25
CA THR A 92 -16.86 4.90 -2.42
C THR A 92 -16.49 5.96 -3.45
N PHE A 93 -15.45 5.66 -4.22
CA PHE A 93 -15.04 6.40 -5.42
C PHE A 93 -14.33 5.45 -6.39
N ASN A 94 -14.13 5.90 -7.62
CA ASN A 94 -13.33 5.19 -8.62
C ASN A 94 -12.12 6.04 -9.02
N ASP A 95 -10.90 5.51 -8.88
CA ASP A 95 -9.68 6.29 -9.14
C ASP A 95 -9.47 6.56 -10.63
N ASP A 96 -9.77 5.59 -11.50
CA ASP A 96 -9.63 5.72 -12.95
C ASP A 96 -10.49 6.86 -13.53
N ILE A 97 -11.66 7.09 -12.94
CA ILE A 97 -12.58 8.17 -13.32
C ILE A 97 -12.26 9.45 -12.54
N GLN A 98 -12.40 9.42 -11.21
CA GLN A 98 -12.38 10.64 -10.38
C GLN A 98 -10.97 11.08 -10.00
N GLY A 99 -10.08 10.12 -9.68
CA GLY A 99 -8.68 10.39 -9.38
C GLY A 99 -7.92 10.94 -10.58
N THR A 100 -8.07 10.30 -11.74
CA THR A 100 -7.53 10.76 -13.02
C THR A 100 -8.05 12.15 -13.38
N ALA A 101 -9.36 12.39 -13.23
CA ALA A 101 -9.95 13.70 -13.48
C ALA A 101 -9.31 14.79 -12.61
N ALA A 102 -9.18 14.52 -11.30
CA ALA A 102 -8.63 15.47 -10.35
C ALA A 102 -7.16 15.79 -10.60
N VAL A 103 -6.32 14.79 -10.89
CA VAL A 103 -4.90 15.05 -11.14
C VAL A 103 -4.71 15.80 -12.45
N VAL A 104 -5.48 15.51 -13.49
CA VAL A 104 -5.38 16.24 -14.76
C VAL A 104 -5.83 17.69 -14.57
N LEU A 105 -6.96 17.92 -13.88
CA LEU A 105 -7.42 19.26 -13.57
C LEU A 105 -6.42 20.05 -12.72
N ALA A 106 -5.72 19.41 -11.78
CA ALA A 106 -4.65 20.05 -11.02
C ALA A 106 -3.50 20.51 -11.92
N GLY A 107 -3.10 19.68 -12.88
CA GLY A 107 -2.11 20.05 -13.89
C GLY A 107 -2.59 21.20 -14.77
N LEU A 108 -3.88 21.25 -15.10
CA LEU A 108 -4.48 22.38 -15.80
C LEU A 108 -4.38 23.66 -14.96
N PHE A 109 -4.70 23.64 -13.66
CA PHE A 109 -4.50 24.83 -12.81
C PHE A 109 -3.05 25.32 -12.80
N GLY A 110 -2.07 24.39 -12.80
CA GLY A 110 -0.66 24.73 -12.98
C GLY A 110 -0.37 25.38 -14.34
N ALA A 111 -0.89 24.79 -15.43
CA ALA A 111 -0.74 25.30 -16.79
C ALA A 111 -1.39 26.69 -16.96
N LEU A 112 -2.57 26.90 -16.38
CA LEU A 112 -3.34 28.14 -16.45
C LEU A 112 -2.63 29.33 -15.79
N ARG A 113 -1.83 29.08 -14.74
CA ARG A 113 -0.94 30.08 -14.14
C ARG A 113 0.17 30.51 -15.09
N ILE A 114 0.67 29.59 -15.92
CA ILE A 114 1.70 29.88 -16.92
C ILE A 114 1.10 30.63 -18.12
N THR A 115 -0.09 30.26 -18.57
CA THR A 115 -0.77 30.94 -19.68
C THR A 115 -1.47 32.24 -19.27
N ASN A 116 -1.64 32.46 -17.97
CA ASN A 116 -2.41 33.57 -17.39
C ASN A 116 -3.85 33.62 -17.94
N THR A 117 -4.52 32.46 -17.97
CA THR A 117 -5.90 32.31 -18.44
C THR A 117 -6.77 31.60 -17.40
N ARG A 118 -8.09 31.74 -17.48
CA ARG A 118 -9.05 30.98 -16.65
C ARG A 118 -9.51 29.73 -17.39
N LEU A 119 -10.18 28.80 -16.71
CA LEU A 119 -10.72 27.59 -17.35
C LEU A 119 -11.64 27.94 -18.52
N ILE A 120 -12.53 28.92 -18.35
CA ILE A 120 -13.50 29.32 -19.39
C ILE A 120 -12.89 30.00 -20.63
N ASP A 121 -11.66 30.53 -20.50
CA ASP A 121 -10.98 31.23 -21.59
C ASP A 121 -10.37 30.26 -22.63
N ASN A 122 -10.41 28.95 -22.34
CA ASN A 122 -9.78 27.91 -23.13
C ASN A 122 -10.77 27.04 -23.91
N THR A 123 -10.28 26.46 -25.02
CA THR A 123 -10.99 25.43 -25.78
C THR A 123 -10.22 24.12 -25.64
N TYR A 124 -10.92 23.07 -25.21
CA TYR A 124 -10.34 21.77 -24.88
C TYR A 124 -10.62 20.78 -25.99
N LEU A 125 -9.60 20.05 -26.44
CA LEU A 125 -9.76 18.90 -27.33
C LEU A 125 -9.23 17.65 -26.64
N PHE A 126 -10.13 16.72 -26.36
CA PHE A 126 -9.81 15.39 -25.85
C PHE A 126 -9.68 14.40 -27.01
N VAL A 127 -8.55 13.69 -27.06
CA VAL A 127 -8.30 12.59 -27.97
C VAL A 127 -8.43 11.28 -27.21
N GLY A 128 -9.57 10.65 -27.37
CA GLY A 128 -10.15 9.66 -26.47
C GLY A 128 -11.53 10.12 -25.99
N ALA A 129 -12.47 9.19 -25.89
CA ALA A 129 -13.83 9.42 -25.36
C ALA A 129 -14.26 8.26 -24.43
N GLY A 130 -13.28 7.68 -23.72
CA GLY A 130 -13.49 6.65 -22.69
C GLY A 130 -13.61 7.24 -21.28
N GLN A 131 -13.45 6.39 -20.26
CA GLN A 131 -13.58 6.78 -18.83
C GLN A 131 -12.72 7.96 -18.42
N ALA A 132 -11.41 7.89 -18.67
CA ALA A 132 -10.52 8.97 -18.28
C ALA A 132 -10.91 10.30 -18.96
N ALA A 133 -11.10 10.30 -20.29
CA ALA A 133 -11.44 11.52 -21.03
C ALA A 133 -12.77 12.14 -20.58
N CYS A 134 -13.82 11.33 -20.42
CA CYS A 134 -15.13 11.81 -19.99
C CYS A 134 -15.11 12.28 -18.53
N GLY A 135 -14.45 11.54 -17.63
CA GLY A 135 -14.30 11.95 -16.23
C GLY A 135 -13.56 13.28 -16.07
N ILE A 136 -12.47 13.47 -16.82
CA ILE A 136 -11.74 14.75 -16.84
C ILE A 136 -12.65 15.86 -17.37
N ALA A 137 -13.37 15.62 -18.48
CA ALA A 137 -14.27 16.61 -19.06
C ALA A 137 -15.42 17.00 -18.11
N ASP A 138 -15.99 16.04 -17.38
CA ASP A 138 -17.04 16.27 -16.40
C ASP A 138 -16.52 17.13 -15.23
N LEU A 139 -15.33 16.82 -14.70
CA LEU A 139 -14.74 17.59 -13.62
C LEU A 139 -14.30 19.00 -14.07
N VAL A 140 -13.78 19.15 -15.29
CA VAL A 140 -13.46 20.45 -15.89
C VAL A 140 -14.73 21.28 -16.10
N THR A 141 -15.82 20.65 -16.55
CA THR A 141 -17.14 21.29 -16.66
C THR A 141 -17.62 21.78 -15.30
N HIS A 142 -17.55 20.92 -14.28
CA HIS A 142 -17.93 21.25 -12.91
C HIS A 142 -17.10 22.40 -12.33
N ALA A 143 -15.78 22.40 -12.59
CA ALA A 143 -14.89 23.48 -12.20
C ALA A 143 -15.27 24.82 -12.85
N MET A 144 -15.59 24.83 -14.14
CA MET A 144 -16.10 26.03 -14.83
C MET A 144 -17.44 26.50 -14.26
N VAL A 145 -18.36 25.58 -13.96
CA VAL A 145 -19.65 25.92 -13.34
C VAL A 145 -19.44 26.58 -11.97
N ARG A 146 -18.47 26.11 -11.18
CA ARG A 146 -18.07 26.77 -9.93
C ARG A 146 -17.47 28.16 -10.12
N GLU A 147 -16.88 28.46 -11.29
CA GLU A 147 -16.46 29.82 -11.66
C GLU A 147 -17.64 30.73 -12.07
N GLY A 148 -18.87 30.19 -12.15
CA GLY A 148 -20.11 30.95 -12.34
C GLY A 148 -20.72 30.88 -13.74
N VAL A 149 -20.24 30.00 -14.62
CA VAL A 149 -20.85 29.79 -15.95
C VAL A 149 -21.89 28.67 -15.94
N SER A 150 -22.75 28.63 -16.96
CA SER A 150 -23.72 27.53 -17.10
C SER A 150 -23.05 26.23 -17.55
N VAL A 151 -23.71 25.10 -17.29
CA VAL A 151 -23.23 23.77 -17.72
C VAL A 151 -23.10 23.72 -19.25
N GLU A 152 -24.04 24.33 -19.97
CA GLU A 152 -24.04 24.38 -21.43
C GLU A 152 -22.87 25.20 -21.96
N GLU A 153 -22.58 26.35 -21.34
CA GLU A 153 -21.44 27.18 -21.70
C GLU A 153 -20.12 26.45 -21.43
N ALA A 154 -19.97 25.83 -20.27
CA ALA A 154 -18.79 25.04 -19.92
C ALA A 154 -18.58 23.87 -20.91
N ARG A 155 -19.63 23.07 -21.16
CA ARG A 155 -19.60 21.97 -22.14
C ARG A 155 -19.31 22.49 -23.54
N SER A 156 -19.73 23.70 -23.89
CA SER A 156 -19.49 24.30 -25.22
C SER A 156 -17.98 24.39 -25.54
N LYS A 157 -17.12 24.56 -24.53
CA LYS A 157 -15.66 24.66 -24.66
C LYS A 157 -14.95 23.32 -24.90
N ILE A 158 -15.62 22.20 -24.65
CA ILE A 158 -14.99 20.86 -24.64
C ILE A 158 -15.37 20.07 -25.89
N TRP A 159 -14.38 19.66 -26.67
CA TRP A 159 -14.51 18.79 -27.84
C TRP A 159 -13.88 17.43 -27.57
N MET A 160 -14.45 16.38 -28.14
CA MET A 160 -13.95 15.01 -28.01
C MET A 160 -13.73 14.37 -29.37
N TYR A 161 -12.75 13.49 -29.45
CA TYR A 161 -12.35 12.73 -30.64
C TYR A 161 -12.20 11.26 -30.25
N ASP A 162 -12.78 10.33 -31.02
CA ASP A 162 -12.58 8.88 -30.82
C ASP A 162 -12.06 8.21 -32.10
N VAL A 163 -12.02 6.88 -32.12
CA VAL A 163 -11.52 6.08 -33.25
C VAL A 163 -12.27 6.36 -34.58
N HIS A 164 -13.47 6.94 -34.51
CA HIS A 164 -14.28 7.31 -35.67
C HIS A 164 -14.14 8.79 -36.06
N GLY A 165 -13.35 9.57 -35.32
CA GLY A 165 -13.11 11.00 -35.58
C GLY A 165 -13.74 11.91 -34.53
N LEU A 166 -13.95 13.17 -34.89
CA LEU A 166 -14.58 14.18 -34.05
C LEU A 166 -16.01 13.76 -33.65
N ILE A 167 -16.35 13.93 -32.37
CA ILE A 167 -17.68 13.65 -31.80
C ILE A 167 -18.63 14.79 -32.18
N VAL A 168 -19.42 14.60 -33.25
CA VAL A 168 -20.42 15.56 -33.73
C VAL A 168 -21.71 14.88 -34.16
N GLU A 169 -22.80 15.64 -34.14
CA GLU A 169 -24.10 15.22 -34.68
C GLU A 169 -23.99 14.78 -36.15
N GLY A 170 -24.67 13.70 -36.50
CA GLY A 170 -24.76 13.24 -37.90
C GLY A 170 -23.52 12.54 -38.45
N ARG A 171 -22.52 12.22 -37.62
CA ARG A 171 -21.44 11.30 -38.04
C ARG A 171 -22.00 9.90 -38.34
N THR A 172 -21.47 9.23 -39.35
CA THR A 172 -22.02 7.96 -39.87
C THR A 172 -21.49 6.72 -39.14
N GLN A 173 -20.45 6.86 -38.32
CA GLN A 173 -19.77 5.76 -37.63
C GLN A 173 -19.56 6.09 -36.15
N GLY A 174 -19.66 5.07 -35.31
CA GLY A 174 -19.43 5.16 -33.87
C GLY A 174 -20.64 5.64 -33.08
N ASP A 175 -20.94 4.93 -32.01
CA ASP A 175 -22.00 5.31 -31.06
C ASP A 175 -21.73 6.71 -30.47
N LEU A 176 -22.79 7.44 -30.17
CA LEU A 176 -22.79 8.77 -29.54
C LEU A 176 -23.43 8.74 -28.14
N ASP A 177 -23.86 7.57 -27.67
CA ASP A 177 -24.51 7.40 -26.37
C ASP A 177 -23.50 7.29 -25.21
N GLY A 178 -24.04 7.15 -24.00
CA GLY A 178 -23.26 7.00 -22.76
C GLY A 178 -22.64 8.32 -22.28
N PRO A 179 -21.51 8.27 -21.53
CA PRO A 179 -20.91 9.45 -20.91
C PRO A 179 -20.51 10.56 -21.90
N LYS A 180 -20.16 10.20 -23.14
CA LYS A 180 -19.78 11.17 -24.18
C LYS A 180 -20.96 11.90 -24.83
N ALA A 181 -22.20 11.46 -24.60
CA ALA A 181 -23.40 12.10 -25.15
C ALA A 181 -23.50 13.59 -24.77
N SER A 182 -23.06 13.93 -23.55
CA SER A 182 -23.01 15.32 -23.04
C SER A 182 -22.10 16.26 -23.84
N TYR A 183 -21.20 15.71 -24.66
CA TYR A 183 -20.19 16.45 -25.42
C TYR A 183 -20.39 16.40 -26.93
N VAL A 184 -21.50 15.83 -27.39
CA VAL A 184 -21.89 15.83 -28.80
C VAL A 184 -22.27 17.24 -29.23
N LYS A 185 -21.69 17.70 -30.34
CA LYS A 185 -21.92 19.05 -30.87
C LYS A 185 -22.35 19.04 -32.32
N LYS A 186 -22.99 20.13 -32.74
CA LYS A 186 -23.13 20.46 -34.16
C LYS A 186 -21.76 20.80 -34.74
N GLY A 187 -21.40 20.18 -35.86
CA GLY A 187 -20.12 20.44 -36.50
C GLY A 187 -19.90 19.58 -37.73
N LYS A 188 -18.72 19.73 -38.32
CA LYS A 188 -18.30 18.93 -39.47
C LYS A 188 -17.68 17.62 -38.97
N ALA A 189 -18.12 16.48 -39.51
CA ALA A 189 -17.46 15.20 -39.28
C ALA A 189 -16.06 15.22 -39.92
N ILE A 190 -15.02 15.14 -39.10
CA ILE A 190 -13.61 15.16 -39.52
C ILE A 190 -12.89 14.00 -38.83
N LYS A 191 -12.20 13.17 -39.61
CA LYS A 191 -11.46 12.00 -39.10
C LYS A 191 -9.97 12.28 -38.87
N ASP A 192 -9.35 13.09 -39.71
CA ASP A 192 -7.93 13.45 -39.56
C ASP A 192 -7.73 14.38 -38.36
N LEU A 193 -6.85 13.99 -37.43
CA LEU A 193 -6.67 14.72 -36.17
C LEU A 193 -6.04 16.10 -36.38
N ALA A 194 -5.11 16.25 -37.33
CA ALA A 194 -4.52 17.55 -37.64
C ALA A 194 -5.57 18.52 -38.23
N ALA A 195 -6.47 18.03 -39.08
CA ALA A 195 -7.61 18.79 -39.58
C ALA A 195 -8.63 19.13 -38.47
N VAL A 196 -8.82 18.25 -37.49
CA VAL A 196 -9.65 18.55 -36.30
C VAL A 196 -9.04 19.68 -35.49
N VAL A 197 -7.73 19.65 -35.21
CA VAL A 197 -7.05 20.74 -34.47
C VAL A 197 -7.18 22.06 -35.21
N ASP A 198 -7.08 22.06 -36.54
CA ASP A 198 -7.27 23.26 -37.37
C ASP A 198 -8.68 23.83 -37.31
N TYR A 199 -9.68 22.94 -37.27
CA TYR A 199 -11.09 23.28 -37.21
C TYR A 199 -11.52 23.78 -35.84
N VAL A 200 -11.15 23.05 -34.78
CA VAL A 200 -11.53 23.34 -33.38
C VAL A 200 -10.71 24.49 -32.81
N LYS A 201 -9.45 24.63 -33.23
CA LYS A 201 -8.47 25.58 -32.69
C LYS A 201 -8.33 25.51 -31.16
N PRO A 202 -8.06 24.32 -30.59
CA PRO A 202 -7.96 24.17 -29.14
C PRO A 202 -6.71 24.86 -28.59
N SER A 203 -6.82 25.41 -27.38
CA SER A 203 -5.66 25.87 -26.60
C SER A 203 -5.07 24.75 -25.74
N ILE A 204 -5.89 23.76 -25.40
CA ILE A 204 -5.54 22.61 -24.57
C ILE A 204 -5.86 21.33 -25.34
N LEU A 205 -4.82 20.52 -25.59
CA LEU A 205 -4.91 19.21 -26.23
C LEU A 205 -4.57 18.12 -25.21
N MET A 206 -5.50 17.19 -24.96
CA MET A 206 -5.33 16.12 -23.99
C MET A 206 -5.57 14.76 -24.63
N GLY A 207 -4.64 13.84 -24.45
CA GLY A 207 -4.72 12.48 -24.96
C GLY A 207 -5.03 11.50 -23.85
N ALA A 208 -6.09 10.71 -24.00
CA ALA A 208 -6.52 9.66 -23.07
C ALA A 208 -7.17 8.50 -23.87
N SER A 209 -6.47 8.05 -24.90
CA SER A 209 -6.97 7.07 -25.88
C SER A 209 -6.43 5.65 -25.71
N GLY A 210 -5.31 5.48 -24.99
CA GLY A 210 -4.55 4.23 -24.95
C GLY A 210 -3.78 3.92 -26.25
N VAL A 211 -3.74 4.85 -27.21
CA VAL A 211 -3.07 4.70 -28.50
C VAL A 211 -1.91 5.67 -28.61
N GLY A 212 -0.70 5.12 -28.75
CA GLY A 212 0.52 5.91 -28.82
C GLY A 212 0.67 6.65 -30.15
N ARG A 213 1.46 7.74 -30.12
CA ARG A 213 1.89 8.52 -31.30
C ARG A 213 0.78 9.19 -32.11
N LEU A 214 -0.38 9.46 -31.51
CA LEU A 214 -1.45 10.22 -32.16
C LEU A 214 -1.09 11.70 -32.32
N PHE A 215 -0.31 12.28 -31.41
CA PHE A 215 0.14 13.68 -31.49
C PHE A 215 1.42 13.77 -32.31
N HIS A 216 1.34 13.35 -33.57
CA HIS A 216 2.46 13.44 -34.50
C HIS A 216 2.79 14.89 -34.88
N GLU A 217 3.93 15.09 -35.55
CA GLU A 217 4.49 16.41 -35.90
C GLU A 217 3.46 17.44 -36.40
N ALA A 218 2.64 17.08 -37.39
CA ALA A 218 1.64 17.99 -37.94
C ALA A 218 0.59 18.47 -36.92
N VAL A 219 0.21 17.63 -35.94
CA VAL A 219 -0.70 18.01 -34.85
C VAL A 219 -0.02 18.99 -33.91
N LEU A 220 1.20 18.68 -33.47
CA LEU A 220 1.97 19.51 -32.54
C LEU A 220 2.30 20.89 -33.14
N LYS A 221 2.75 20.93 -34.40
CA LYS A 221 3.03 22.17 -35.12
C LYS A 221 1.78 23.04 -35.27
N LYS A 222 0.60 22.45 -35.52
CA LYS A 222 -0.66 23.18 -35.56
C LYS A 222 -1.01 23.77 -34.19
N MET A 223 -0.89 23.01 -33.11
CA MET A 223 -1.09 23.52 -31.74
C MET A 223 -0.19 24.74 -31.46
N ALA A 224 1.07 24.68 -31.88
CA ALA A 224 2.05 25.75 -31.74
C ALA A 224 1.83 26.96 -32.66
N GLN A 225 1.15 26.79 -33.79
CA GLN A 225 0.75 27.88 -34.69
C GLN A 225 -0.49 28.61 -34.15
N ILE A 226 -1.42 27.87 -33.54
CA ILE A 226 -2.67 28.41 -33.02
C ILE A 226 -2.44 29.16 -31.70
N ASN A 227 -1.53 28.66 -30.86
CA ASN A 227 -1.34 29.16 -29.49
C ASN A 227 0.12 29.56 -29.24
N GLU A 228 0.30 30.66 -28.50
CA GLU A 228 1.63 31.09 -28.05
C GLU A 228 2.26 30.09 -27.06
N ARG A 229 1.46 29.56 -26.12
CA ARG A 229 1.87 28.56 -25.13
C ARG A 229 0.86 27.40 -25.15
N PRO A 230 0.92 26.47 -26.12
CA PRO A 230 -0.04 25.38 -26.21
C PRO A 230 0.08 24.43 -25.01
N VAL A 231 -1.04 24.02 -24.42
CA VAL A 231 -1.05 22.99 -23.38
C VAL A 231 -1.26 21.62 -24.03
N ILE A 232 -0.35 20.69 -23.80
CA ILE A 232 -0.33 19.38 -24.44
C ILE A 232 -0.11 18.31 -23.37
N PHE A 233 -1.17 17.57 -23.04
CA PHE A 233 -1.09 16.47 -22.08
C PHE A 233 -1.21 15.11 -22.76
N ALA A 234 -0.21 14.24 -22.60
CA ALA A 234 -0.19 12.88 -23.14
C ALA A 234 -0.39 11.85 -22.01
N LEU A 235 -1.64 11.54 -21.70
CA LEU A 235 -2.01 10.86 -20.45
C LEU A 235 -2.03 9.33 -20.56
N SER A 236 -1.95 8.78 -21.77
CA SER A 236 -1.99 7.34 -21.97
C SER A 236 -0.77 6.61 -21.40
N ASN A 237 -1.02 5.49 -20.73
CA ASN A 237 -0.01 4.64 -20.09
C ASN A 237 0.08 3.25 -20.76
N PRO A 238 1.25 2.57 -20.69
CA PRO A 238 2.56 3.06 -20.26
C PRO A 238 3.19 4.00 -21.31
N THR A 239 4.46 4.39 -21.17
CA THR A 239 5.16 5.33 -22.08
C THR A 239 5.05 4.97 -23.57
N SER A 240 4.96 3.68 -23.91
CA SER A 240 4.78 3.20 -25.30
C SER A 240 3.40 3.53 -25.89
N ARG A 241 2.43 3.89 -25.05
CA ARG A 241 1.07 4.30 -25.40
C ARG A 241 0.84 5.81 -25.29
N ALA A 242 1.83 6.59 -24.86
CA ALA A 242 1.73 8.04 -24.81
C ALA A 242 1.48 8.63 -26.20
N GLU A 243 0.59 9.61 -26.30
CA GLU A 243 0.19 10.23 -27.57
C GLU A 243 1.36 10.93 -28.27
N CYS A 244 2.32 11.45 -27.51
CA CYS A 244 3.65 11.85 -27.97
C CYS A 244 4.64 11.76 -26.79
N THR A 245 5.93 11.82 -27.10
CA THR A 245 6.97 12.00 -26.11
C THR A 245 7.13 13.47 -25.72
N ALA A 246 7.68 13.73 -24.53
CA ALA A 246 8.04 15.09 -24.12
C ALA A 246 9.01 15.76 -25.10
N GLU A 247 9.97 14.99 -25.65
CA GLU A 247 10.95 15.50 -26.61
C GLU A 247 10.29 15.95 -27.92
N GLU A 248 9.37 15.16 -28.47
CA GLU A 248 8.58 15.55 -29.65
C GLU A 248 7.74 16.79 -29.36
N ALA A 249 7.04 16.83 -28.22
CA ALA A 249 6.21 17.98 -27.85
C ALA A 249 7.04 19.27 -27.75
N TYR A 250 8.18 19.27 -27.04
CA TYR A 250 9.02 20.46 -26.94
C TYR A 250 9.67 20.81 -28.28
N ARG A 251 10.16 19.83 -29.05
CA ARG A 251 10.83 20.11 -30.33
C ARG A 251 9.89 20.72 -31.36
N GLU A 252 8.70 20.14 -31.54
CA GLU A 252 7.75 20.58 -32.57
C GLU A 252 6.97 21.85 -32.18
N THR A 253 7.15 22.34 -30.95
CA THR A 253 6.52 23.58 -30.45
C THR A 253 7.55 24.64 -30.05
N ASP A 254 8.80 24.50 -30.47
CA ASP A 254 9.92 25.40 -30.17
C ASP A 254 10.16 25.64 -28.67
N GLY A 255 9.86 24.63 -27.84
CA GLY A 255 9.98 24.68 -26.38
C GLY A 255 8.89 25.50 -25.68
N ARG A 256 7.84 25.93 -26.41
CA ARG A 256 6.78 26.80 -25.87
C ARG A 256 5.65 26.03 -25.21
N CYS A 257 5.45 24.76 -25.55
CA CYS A 257 4.36 23.99 -24.97
C CYS A 257 4.49 23.83 -23.45
N ILE A 258 3.35 23.76 -22.78
CA ILE A 258 3.25 23.28 -21.41
C ILE A 258 2.88 21.80 -21.52
N PHE A 259 3.81 20.93 -21.12
CA PHE A 259 3.68 19.49 -21.31
C PHE A 259 3.52 18.76 -19.98
N ALA A 260 2.60 17.79 -19.96
CA ALA A 260 2.50 16.80 -18.90
C ALA A 260 2.12 15.44 -19.48
N SER A 261 2.39 14.38 -18.74
CA SER A 261 2.09 13.02 -19.19
C SER A 261 1.61 12.10 -18.06
N GLY A 262 0.93 11.01 -18.42
CA GLY A 262 0.54 9.98 -17.45
C GLY A 262 1.74 9.15 -16.99
N SER A 263 2.64 8.84 -17.93
CA SER A 263 3.89 8.10 -17.69
C SER A 263 5.08 9.04 -17.50
N PRO A 264 6.11 8.65 -16.74
CA PRO A 264 7.28 9.49 -16.52
C PRO A 264 8.13 9.62 -17.79
N PHE A 265 8.63 10.83 -18.05
CA PHE A 265 9.67 11.10 -19.04
C PHE A 265 10.92 11.70 -18.38
N LYS A 266 12.08 11.47 -19.00
CA LYS A 266 13.33 12.10 -18.58
C LYS A 266 13.26 13.62 -18.84
N PRO A 267 14.08 14.42 -18.13
CA PRO A 267 14.26 15.83 -18.48
C PRO A 267 14.68 16.00 -19.94
N VAL A 268 14.18 17.04 -20.59
CA VAL A 268 14.45 17.33 -22.01
C VAL A 268 15.26 18.61 -22.09
N VAL A 269 16.47 18.53 -22.65
CA VAL A 269 17.26 19.71 -22.98
C VAL A 269 16.86 20.17 -24.38
N TYR A 270 16.33 21.38 -24.48
CA TYR A 270 15.98 21.99 -25.76
C TYR A 270 16.57 23.41 -25.82
N LYS A 271 17.50 23.63 -26.75
CA LYS A 271 18.37 24.82 -26.79
C LYS A 271 19.09 24.97 -25.44
N ASP A 272 19.08 26.16 -24.83
CA ASP A 272 19.76 26.45 -23.56
C ASP A 272 18.90 26.17 -22.31
N LYS A 273 17.70 25.59 -22.47
CA LYS A 273 16.77 25.34 -21.37
C LYS A 273 16.57 23.83 -21.15
N THR A 274 16.59 23.42 -19.89
CA THR A 274 16.20 22.07 -19.47
C THR A 274 14.76 22.11 -18.96
N PHE A 275 13.91 21.29 -19.56
CA PHE A 275 12.52 21.12 -19.18
C PHE A 275 12.34 19.84 -18.37
N HIS A 276 11.54 19.93 -17.32
CA HIS A 276 11.21 18.80 -16.47
C HIS A 276 9.72 18.46 -16.63
N PRO A 277 9.34 17.57 -17.56
CA PRO A 277 7.95 17.27 -17.84
C PRO A 277 7.26 16.69 -16.59
N GLY A 278 6.13 17.27 -16.23
CA GLY A 278 5.33 16.83 -15.07
C GLY A 278 4.60 15.52 -15.35
N GLN A 279 4.42 14.70 -14.31
CA GLN A 279 3.62 13.47 -14.40
C GLN A 279 2.28 13.66 -13.69
N GLY A 280 1.18 13.59 -14.46
CA GLY A 280 -0.19 13.56 -13.94
C GLY A 280 -0.52 12.18 -13.38
N ASN A 281 0.05 11.86 -12.22
CA ASN A 281 -0.13 10.57 -11.56
C ASN A 281 -1.19 10.65 -10.47
N ASN A 282 -2.19 9.77 -10.51
CA ASN A 282 -3.27 9.69 -9.52
C ASN A 282 -2.78 9.57 -8.07
N ALA A 283 -1.54 9.13 -7.87
CA ALA A 283 -0.84 9.11 -6.58
C ALA A 283 -0.78 10.48 -5.86
N TYR A 284 -1.01 11.60 -6.54
CA TYR A 284 -1.17 12.90 -5.86
C TYR A 284 -2.54 13.10 -5.22
N ILE A 285 -3.57 12.36 -5.64
CA ILE A 285 -4.97 12.57 -5.27
C ILE A 285 -5.48 11.48 -4.35
N PHE A 286 -5.55 10.22 -4.82
CA PHE A 286 -6.23 9.16 -4.08
C PHE A 286 -5.66 8.93 -2.67
N PRO A 287 -4.34 9.07 -2.41
CA PRO A 287 -3.82 8.95 -1.04
C PRO A 287 -4.40 10.02 -0.12
N ALA A 288 -4.51 11.27 -0.60
CA ALA A 288 -5.02 12.37 0.20
C ALA A 288 -6.53 12.28 0.43
N VAL A 289 -7.28 11.88 -0.60
CA VAL A 289 -8.73 11.65 -0.50
C VAL A 289 -9.01 10.51 0.47
N ALA A 290 -8.27 9.39 0.38
CA ALA A 290 -8.41 8.27 1.29
C ALA A 290 -8.06 8.67 2.73
N LEU A 291 -6.94 9.37 2.94
CA LEU A 291 -6.49 9.81 4.26
C LEU A 291 -7.53 10.72 4.93
N ALA A 292 -8.03 11.74 4.22
CA ALA A 292 -9.04 12.65 4.76
C ALA A 292 -10.35 11.93 5.06
N THR A 293 -10.81 11.07 4.15
CA THR A 293 -12.06 10.31 4.30
C THR A 293 -12.01 9.41 5.52
N VAL A 294 -10.94 8.63 5.67
CA VAL A 294 -10.76 7.69 6.79
C VAL A 294 -10.55 8.44 8.10
N ALA A 295 -9.67 9.45 8.13
CA ALA A 295 -9.40 10.23 9.34
C ALA A 295 -10.67 10.89 9.89
N CYS A 296 -11.46 11.52 9.01
CA CYS A 296 -12.70 12.21 9.39
C CYS A 296 -13.90 11.25 9.56
N SER A 297 -13.72 9.95 9.34
CA SER A 297 -14.79 8.94 9.32
C SER A 297 -15.96 9.34 8.40
N ALA A 298 -15.66 9.93 7.24
CA ALA A 298 -16.70 10.34 6.30
C ALA A 298 -17.43 9.12 5.73
N ARG A 299 -18.74 9.23 5.56
CA ARG A 299 -19.62 8.14 5.05
C ARG A 299 -19.78 8.14 3.54
N HIS A 300 -19.38 9.22 2.88
CA HIS A 300 -19.42 9.38 1.43
C HIS A 300 -18.18 10.17 1.00
N VAL A 301 -17.66 9.83 -0.18
CA VAL A 301 -16.70 10.70 -0.87
C VAL A 301 -17.52 11.68 -1.69
N GLU A 302 -17.60 12.94 -1.26
CA GLU A 302 -18.40 13.96 -1.93
C GLU A 302 -17.79 14.31 -3.30
N GLU A 303 -18.64 14.58 -4.29
CA GLU A 303 -18.22 14.90 -5.67
C GLU A 303 -17.23 16.08 -5.72
N ASP A 304 -17.44 17.07 -4.86
CA ASP A 304 -16.61 18.26 -4.75
C ASP A 304 -15.21 18.00 -4.19
N MET A 305 -14.98 16.89 -3.47
CA MET A 305 -13.67 16.60 -2.87
C MET A 305 -12.57 16.50 -3.92
N PHE A 306 -12.87 15.95 -5.09
CA PHE A 306 -11.91 15.83 -6.19
C PHE A 306 -11.55 17.17 -6.81
N LEU A 307 -12.52 18.08 -6.95
CA LEU A 307 -12.27 19.46 -7.39
C LEU A 307 -11.42 20.22 -6.37
N ILE A 308 -11.76 20.12 -5.08
CA ILE A 308 -11.03 20.77 -3.99
C ILE A 308 -9.59 20.23 -3.91
N ALA A 309 -9.42 18.91 -4.03
CA ALA A 309 -8.10 18.27 -4.09
C ALA A 309 -7.29 18.77 -5.29
N ALA A 310 -7.91 18.88 -6.47
CA ALA A 310 -7.26 19.37 -7.68
C ALA A 310 -6.80 20.82 -7.54
N GLN A 311 -7.67 21.69 -7.02
CA GLN A 311 -7.35 23.10 -6.73
C GLN A 311 -6.19 23.21 -5.73
N LYS A 312 -6.24 22.43 -4.64
CA LYS A 312 -5.19 22.43 -3.64
C LYS A 312 -3.86 21.95 -4.24
N LEU A 313 -3.84 20.86 -4.99
CA LEU A 313 -2.65 20.35 -5.66
C LEU A 313 -2.05 21.39 -6.62
N GLY A 314 -2.87 22.01 -7.47
CA GLY A 314 -2.43 23.06 -8.39
C GLY A 314 -1.84 24.29 -7.68
N SER A 315 -2.35 24.63 -6.48
CA SER A 315 -1.82 25.72 -5.65
C SER A 315 -0.46 25.40 -5.01
N LEU A 316 -0.11 24.12 -4.87
CA LEU A 316 1.14 23.68 -4.23
C LEU A 316 2.34 23.66 -5.17
N VAL A 317 2.13 23.90 -6.47
CA VAL A 317 3.21 24.09 -7.45
C VAL A 317 3.81 25.47 -7.24
N ASN A 318 5.10 25.56 -6.90
CA ASN A 318 5.76 26.84 -6.70
C ASN A 318 6.19 27.48 -8.04
N GLU A 319 6.55 28.76 -8.04
CA GLU A 319 6.95 29.47 -9.26
C GLU A 319 8.23 28.90 -9.89
N GLU A 320 9.15 28.36 -9.09
CA GLU A 320 10.37 27.71 -9.57
C GLU A 320 10.04 26.46 -10.41
N ASP A 321 9.15 25.61 -9.91
CA ASP A 321 8.66 24.41 -10.59
C ASP A 321 7.95 24.79 -11.90
N LEU A 322 7.11 25.84 -11.90
CA LEU A 322 6.47 26.34 -13.13
C LEU A 322 7.48 26.85 -14.16
N ASN A 323 8.52 27.57 -13.70
CA ASN A 323 9.59 28.10 -14.56
C ASN A 323 10.40 26.97 -15.22
N ASP A 324 10.56 25.84 -14.53
CA ASP A 324 11.17 24.60 -15.03
C ASP A 324 10.25 23.79 -15.96
N GLY A 325 9.01 24.25 -16.16
CA GLY A 325 8.02 23.62 -17.02
C GLY A 325 7.22 22.50 -16.34
N ARG A 326 7.29 22.37 -15.01
CA ARG A 326 6.48 21.42 -14.24
C ARG A 326 5.11 22.03 -13.95
N VAL A 327 4.05 21.26 -14.13
CA VAL A 327 2.68 21.64 -13.70
C VAL A 327 2.22 20.85 -12.46
N TYR A 328 3.14 20.11 -11.85
CA TYR A 328 2.92 19.33 -10.63
C TYR A 328 4.10 19.53 -9.68
N PRO A 329 3.90 19.39 -8.35
CA PRO A 329 5.01 19.37 -7.41
C PRO A 329 5.99 18.22 -7.72
N PRO A 330 7.26 18.31 -7.32
CA PRO A 330 8.21 17.20 -7.42
C PRO A 330 7.80 16.01 -6.54
N VAL A 331 7.96 14.78 -7.07
CA VAL A 331 7.61 13.51 -6.38
C VAL A 331 8.25 13.37 -4.99
N PRO A 332 9.51 13.79 -4.72
CA PRO A 332 10.07 13.73 -3.36
C PRO A 332 9.26 14.50 -2.30
N LYS A 333 8.42 15.46 -2.70
CA LYS A 333 7.55 16.24 -1.81
C LYS A 333 6.15 15.63 -1.65
N ILE A 334 5.87 14.48 -2.28
CA ILE A 334 4.51 13.93 -2.40
C ILE A 334 3.84 13.68 -1.06
N HIS A 335 4.57 13.19 -0.05
CA HIS A 335 4.00 12.97 1.29
C HIS A 335 3.49 14.26 1.93
N GLU A 336 4.28 15.34 1.85
CA GLU A 336 3.89 16.64 2.38
C GLU A 336 2.74 17.27 1.58
N VAL A 337 2.73 17.06 0.25
CA VAL A 337 1.60 17.43 -0.61
C VAL A 337 0.33 16.70 -0.20
N THR A 338 0.41 15.40 0.05
CA THR A 338 -0.71 14.56 0.49
C THR A 338 -1.29 15.03 1.82
N VAL A 339 -0.45 15.33 2.82
CA VAL A 339 -0.92 15.88 4.11
C VAL A 339 -1.64 17.21 3.92
N LYS A 340 -1.11 18.12 3.09
CA LYS A 340 -1.74 19.43 2.83
C LYS A 340 -3.07 19.32 2.09
N ILE A 341 -3.19 18.37 1.15
CA ILE A 341 -4.46 18.11 0.46
C ILE A 341 -5.45 17.49 1.45
N ALA A 342 -5.04 16.46 2.19
CA ALA A 342 -5.91 15.79 3.15
C ALA A 342 -6.40 16.74 4.26
N THR A 343 -5.54 17.63 4.75
CA THR A 343 -5.90 18.69 5.71
C THR A 343 -7.00 19.59 5.13
N HIS A 344 -6.84 20.04 3.89
CA HIS A 344 -7.82 20.91 3.26
C HIS A 344 -9.16 20.21 3.00
N LEU A 345 -9.12 18.92 2.66
CA LEU A 345 -10.32 18.08 2.57
C LEU A 345 -10.98 17.86 3.93
N ALA A 346 -10.20 17.67 5.00
CA ALA A 346 -10.72 17.54 6.36
C ALA A 346 -11.44 18.84 6.79
N GLU A 347 -10.85 20.01 6.55
CA GLU A 347 -11.49 21.31 6.76
C GLU A 347 -12.84 21.40 6.04
N HIS A 348 -12.88 20.98 4.77
CA HIS A 348 -14.12 20.95 3.99
C HIS A 348 -15.17 20.00 4.57
N LEU A 349 -14.77 18.78 4.96
CA LEU A 349 -15.67 17.78 5.54
C LEU A 349 -16.27 18.25 6.88
N TYR A 350 -15.49 18.90 7.74
CA TYR A 350 -16.00 19.49 8.98
C TYR A 350 -16.92 20.68 8.70
N ALA A 351 -16.51 21.61 7.82
CA ALA A 351 -17.31 22.78 7.47
C ALA A 351 -18.68 22.41 6.86
N THR A 352 -18.74 21.34 6.08
CA THR A 352 -20.00 20.85 5.48
C THR A 352 -20.75 19.86 6.37
N LYS A 353 -20.27 19.59 7.60
CA LYS A 353 -20.87 18.65 8.57
C LYS A 353 -20.98 17.22 8.02
N LYS A 354 -20.00 16.82 7.21
CA LYS A 354 -19.88 15.47 6.64
C LYS A 354 -18.83 14.61 7.34
N ALA A 355 -18.00 15.19 8.20
CA ALA A 355 -17.13 14.45 9.12
C ALA A 355 -17.94 13.84 10.28
N TRP A 356 -17.60 12.61 10.66
CA TRP A 356 -18.20 11.87 11.78
C TRP A 356 -17.23 11.58 12.93
N ASN A 357 -15.96 11.90 12.77
CA ASN A 357 -15.01 11.86 13.87
C ASN A 357 -15.19 13.12 14.76
N TYR A 358 -15.66 12.94 15.99
CA TYR A 358 -15.95 14.00 16.95
C TYR A 358 -15.23 13.79 18.28
N PRO A 359 -14.83 14.88 18.97
CA PRO A 359 -15.03 16.29 18.62
C PRO A 359 -14.19 16.74 17.42
N GLU A 360 -14.61 17.83 16.74
CA GLU A 360 -13.82 18.42 15.67
C GLU A 360 -12.44 18.86 16.21
N PRO A 361 -11.33 18.45 15.59
CA PRO A 361 -10.00 18.81 16.05
C PRO A 361 -9.75 20.31 15.88
N GLU A 362 -9.10 20.94 16.86
CA GLU A 362 -8.71 22.36 16.77
C GLU A 362 -7.72 22.57 15.62
N ASN A 363 -6.70 21.71 15.52
CA ASN A 363 -5.69 21.72 14.47
C ASN A 363 -5.87 20.51 13.54
N LYS A 364 -6.38 20.76 12.33
CA LYS A 364 -6.69 19.71 11.35
C LYS A 364 -5.41 19.07 10.79
N GLU A 365 -4.35 19.85 10.61
CA GLU A 365 -3.10 19.32 10.06
C GLU A 365 -2.42 18.38 11.06
N GLU A 366 -2.33 18.79 12.33
CA GLU A 366 -1.80 17.94 13.39
C GLU A 366 -2.64 16.68 13.55
N PHE A 367 -3.96 16.80 13.52
CA PHE A 367 -4.88 15.66 13.53
C PHE A 367 -4.60 14.67 12.40
N ILE A 368 -4.46 15.14 11.15
CA ILE A 368 -4.13 14.31 10.00
C ILE A 368 -2.76 13.64 10.18
N ARG A 369 -1.75 14.40 10.64
CA ARG A 369 -0.40 13.86 10.88
C ARG A 369 -0.38 12.76 11.94
N MET A 370 -1.22 12.85 12.98
CA MET A 370 -1.35 11.79 13.99
C MET A 370 -1.98 10.49 13.45
N GLN A 371 -2.67 10.54 12.30
CA GLN A 371 -3.22 9.32 11.67
C GLN A 371 -2.17 8.57 10.84
N LEU A 372 -1.02 9.18 10.58
CA LEU A 372 0.01 8.60 9.74
C LEU A 372 0.68 7.42 10.44
N TYR A 373 0.95 6.39 9.66
CA TYR A 373 1.64 5.18 10.09
C TYR A 373 3.09 5.51 10.45
N ASP A 374 3.46 5.19 11.69
CA ASP A 374 4.85 5.24 12.11
C ASP A 374 5.59 4.00 11.58
N THR A 375 6.69 4.25 10.87
CA THR A 375 7.55 3.20 10.31
C THR A 375 8.60 2.73 11.31
N SER A 376 8.69 3.36 12.48
CA SER A 376 9.57 2.95 13.56
C SER A 376 9.11 1.62 14.18
N TYR A 377 10.08 0.83 14.67
CA TYR A 377 9.75 -0.39 15.37
C TYR A 377 9.11 -0.07 16.73
N GLU A 378 7.94 -0.66 16.99
CA GLU A 378 7.30 -0.58 18.30
C GLU A 378 8.06 -1.39 19.36
N TYR A 379 7.99 -0.92 20.60
CA TYR A 379 8.49 -1.67 21.76
C TYR A 379 7.46 -2.71 22.20
N PHE A 380 7.78 -4.00 21.99
CA PHE A 380 6.91 -5.13 22.34
C PHE A 380 7.02 -5.58 23.82
N GLY A 381 7.94 -5.01 24.59
CA GLY A 381 8.03 -5.29 26.02
C GLY A 381 6.92 -4.61 26.81
N PRO A 382 6.61 -5.07 28.04
CA PRO A 382 5.66 -4.37 28.90
C PRO A 382 6.19 -2.97 29.24
N LYS A 383 5.35 -1.94 29.07
CA LYS A 383 5.64 -0.59 29.59
C LYS A 383 5.64 -0.67 31.12
N THR A 384 6.79 -0.41 31.74
CA THR A 384 6.91 -0.37 33.20
C THR A 384 7.02 1.07 33.69
N TRP A 385 6.39 1.39 34.80
CA TRP A 385 6.54 2.67 35.49
C TRP A 385 6.71 2.43 36.98
N LYS A 386 7.41 3.35 37.67
CA LYS A 386 7.58 3.26 39.12
C LYS A 386 6.29 3.66 39.81
N TRP A 387 5.83 2.84 40.74
CA TRP A 387 4.73 3.17 41.64
C TRP A 387 5.24 4.00 42.83
N PRO A 388 4.46 4.93 43.42
CA PRO A 388 4.88 5.70 44.58
C PRO A 388 5.35 4.80 45.73
N GLU A 389 6.52 5.11 46.31
CA GLU A 389 7.21 4.21 47.25
C GLU A 389 6.36 3.87 48.48
N GLN A 390 5.65 4.88 49.00
CA GLN A 390 4.71 4.79 50.13
C GLN A 390 3.56 3.77 49.95
N HIS A 391 3.28 3.35 48.71
CA HIS A 391 2.30 2.33 48.37
C HIS A 391 2.92 1.07 47.75
N SER A 392 4.25 1.05 47.59
CA SER A 392 5.00 -0.02 46.92
C SER A 392 5.63 -1.01 47.89
N THR A 393 5.78 -0.64 49.16
CA THR A 393 6.27 -1.54 50.21
C THR A 393 5.18 -2.54 50.56
N ALA A 394 5.43 -3.82 50.26
CA ALA A 394 4.65 -4.91 50.82
C ALA A 394 4.62 -4.77 52.35
N ARG A 395 3.43 -4.82 52.97
CA ARG A 395 3.34 -4.88 54.44
C ARG A 395 4.07 -6.14 54.89
N THR A 396 5.26 -5.97 55.47
CA THR A 396 5.93 -7.04 56.22
C THR A 396 5.09 -7.32 57.46
N VAL A 397 4.44 -8.49 57.49
CA VAL A 397 3.89 -9.03 58.73
C VAL A 397 5.11 -9.33 59.63
N PRO A 398 5.18 -8.81 60.87
CA PRO A 398 6.25 -9.15 61.80
C PRO A 398 6.35 -10.68 61.91
N SER A 399 7.58 -11.20 61.99
CA SER A 399 7.82 -12.63 62.23
C SER A 399 7.00 -13.10 63.43
N VAL A 400 6.10 -14.04 63.19
CA VAL A 400 5.26 -14.65 64.21
C VAL A 400 6.17 -15.44 65.17
N ASP A 401 6.06 -15.16 66.47
CA ASP A 401 6.69 -15.92 67.57
C ASP A 401 6.55 -17.44 67.36
N GLU A 402 7.59 -18.20 67.71
CA GLU A 402 7.76 -19.66 67.48
C GLU A 402 6.72 -20.58 68.18
N ASN A 403 5.58 -20.08 68.64
CA ASN A 403 4.58 -20.84 69.39
C ASN A 403 3.18 -20.87 68.74
N ILE A 404 3.06 -20.72 67.42
CA ILE A 404 1.78 -20.94 66.73
C ILE A 404 1.72 -22.32 66.08
N ASN A 405 0.86 -23.15 66.67
CA ASN A 405 0.46 -24.48 66.24
C ASN A 405 -0.10 -24.44 64.80
N LEU A 406 0.64 -25.04 63.85
CA LEU A 406 0.28 -25.11 62.43
C LEU A 406 -0.83 -26.14 62.21
N GLN A 407 -2.08 -25.73 62.43
CA GLN A 407 -3.25 -26.38 61.87
C GLN A 407 -4.11 -25.35 61.13
N SER A 408 -3.81 -25.17 59.85
CA SER A 408 -4.78 -24.94 58.76
C SER A 408 -4.03 -24.40 57.54
N GLY A 409 -4.36 -24.91 56.36
CA GLY A 409 -3.67 -24.59 55.12
C GLY A 409 -3.76 -23.10 54.77
N ALA A 410 -2.62 -22.50 54.41
CA ALA A 410 -2.57 -21.16 53.85
C ALA A 410 -1.83 -21.17 52.51
N CYS A 411 -2.46 -20.48 51.56
CA CYS A 411 -2.02 -20.23 50.20
C CYS A 411 -1.07 -19.03 50.18
N PHE A 412 0.04 -19.10 49.45
CA PHE A 412 0.92 -17.95 49.26
C PHE A 412 0.43 -17.13 48.05
N CYS A 413 0.22 -15.83 48.26
CA CYS A 413 -0.12 -14.87 47.23
C CYS A 413 1.16 -14.17 46.75
N LEU A 414 1.51 -14.37 45.47
CA LEU A 414 2.41 -13.48 44.74
C LEU A 414 1.52 -12.73 43.73
N ALA A 415 1.47 -11.40 43.85
CA ALA A 415 0.87 -10.50 42.86
C ALA A 415 -0.62 -10.72 42.52
N GLY A 416 -1.50 -10.84 43.51
CA GLY A 416 -2.95 -10.72 43.30
C GLY A 416 -3.63 -11.91 42.61
N VAL A 417 -2.95 -13.05 42.47
CA VAL A 417 -3.55 -14.32 42.05
C VAL A 417 -3.31 -15.37 43.14
N ILE A 418 -4.35 -16.12 43.50
CA ILE A 418 -4.23 -17.28 44.40
C ILE A 418 -3.52 -18.39 43.62
N ILE A 419 -2.19 -18.49 43.77
CA ILE A 419 -1.42 -19.62 43.25
C ILE A 419 -1.36 -20.69 44.34
N ARG A 420 -2.07 -21.80 44.13
CA ARG A 420 -1.97 -22.97 44.99
C ARG A 420 -0.62 -23.65 44.74
N PRO A 421 0.30 -23.75 45.72
CA PRO A 421 1.54 -24.48 45.50
C PRO A 421 1.23 -25.95 45.22
N PHE A 422 1.96 -26.55 44.28
CA PHE A 422 1.78 -27.97 43.97
C PHE A 422 1.91 -28.84 45.24
N PRO A 423 1.18 -29.97 45.30
CA PRO A 423 1.44 -31.00 46.29
C PRO A 423 2.94 -31.29 46.37
N LYS A 424 3.48 -31.46 47.59
CA LYS A 424 4.92 -31.69 47.84
C LYS A 424 5.51 -32.76 46.92
N ILE A 425 4.75 -33.81 46.65
CA ILE A 425 5.13 -34.92 45.75
C ILE A 425 5.33 -34.43 44.31
N LYS A 426 4.41 -33.64 43.74
CA LYS A 426 4.57 -33.09 42.38
C LYS A 426 5.82 -32.21 42.28
N ARG A 427 6.15 -31.44 43.33
CA ARG A 427 7.37 -30.61 43.37
C ARG A 427 8.66 -31.43 43.39
N LEU A 428 8.67 -32.53 44.15
CA LEU A 428 9.83 -33.44 44.21
C LEU A 428 10.05 -34.18 42.90
N LEU A 429 8.96 -34.62 42.24
CA LEU A 429 9.02 -35.34 40.97
C LEU A 429 9.34 -34.40 39.78
N ASN A 430 8.94 -33.13 39.85
CA ASN A 430 9.32 -32.09 38.88
C ASN A 430 10.73 -31.53 39.11
N ASN A 431 11.48 -32.01 40.11
CA ASN A 431 12.89 -31.65 40.23
C ASN A 431 13.64 -32.15 38.98
N PRO A 432 14.54 -31.36 38.37
CA PRO A 432 15.27 -31.74 37.15
C PRO A 432 15.92 -33.13 37.24
N THR A 433 16.44 -33.48 38.42
CA THR A 433 17.10 -34.77 38.67
C THR A 433 16.10 -35.93 38.62
N CYS A 434 14.95 -35.80 39.30
CA CYS A 434 13.92 -36.83 39.35
C CYS A 434 13.17 -36.97 38.02
N LEU A 435 12.88 -35.84 37.38
CA LEU A 435 12.10 -35.80 36.15
C LEU A 435 12.83 -36.50 35.01
N LEU A 436 14.15 -36.31 34.91
CA LEU A 436 14.99 -36.96 33.92
C LEU A 436 14.94 -38.49 34.06
N HIS A 437 15.01 -39.00 35.30
CA HIS A 437 14.87 -40.43 35.56
C HIS A 437 13.47 -40.96 35.23
N ILE A 438 12.40 -40.22 35.53
CA ILE A 438 11.03 -40.65 35.21
C ILE A 438 10.83 -40.73 33.69
N VAL A 439 11.36 -39.77 32.92
CA VAL A 439 11.29 -39.77 31.46
C VAL A 439 12.13 -40.90 30.85
N GLN A 440 13.31 -41.20 31.41
CA GLN A 440 14.16 -42.32 30.98
C GLN A 440 13.43 -43.68 31.07
N LEU A 441 12.50 -43.84 32.03
CA LEU A 441 11.74 -45.08 32.16
C LEU A 441 10.78 -45.34 30.96
N LEU A 442 10.49 -44.33 30.13
CA LEU A 442 9.76 -44.52 28.85
C LEU A 442 10.57 -45.34 27.84
N LEU A 443 11.90 -45.41 27.99
CA LEU A 443 12.82 -46.12 27.09
C LEU A 443 12.98 -47.60 27.45
N ILE A 444 12.28 -48.10 28.47
CA ILE A 444 12.39 -49.49 28.94
C ILE A 444 11.54 -50.44 28.07
N PHE A 445 10.65 -49.92 27.23
CA PHE A 445 9.78 -50.68 26.31
C PHE A 445 8.88 -51.73 26.99
N ASP A 446 8.73 -51.73 28.32
CA ASP A 446 7.71 -52.52 29.03
C ASP A 446 6.34 -51.81 28.93
N PRO A 447 5.32 -52.42 28.29
CA PRO A 447 4.05 -51.74 28.04
C PRO A 447 3.33 -51.30 29.32
N SER A 448 3.41 -52.10 30.39
CA SER A 448 2.71 -51.84 31.65
C SER A 448 3.35 -50.69 32.43
N LEU A 449 4.68 -50.55 32.32
CA LEU A 449 5.45 -49.50 32.94
C LEU A 449 5.27 -48.19 32.18
N VAL A 450 5.34 -48.23 30.84
CA VAL A 450 5.17 -47.08 29.95
C VAL A 450 3.80 -46.43 30.18
N GLU A 451 2.72 -47.22 30.25
CA GLU A 451 1.37 -46.69 30.53
C GLU A 451 1.32 -45.96 31.88
N LYS A 452 1.88 -46.54 32.95
CA LYS A 452 1.92 -45.93 34.27
C LYS A 452 2.75 -44.65 34.30
N ILE A 453 3.86 -44.61 33.55
CA ILE A 453 4.73 -43.43 33.45
C ILE A 453 4.05 -42.31 32.65
N VAL A 454 3.37 -42.62 31.56
CA VAL A 454 2.59 -41.64 30.78
C VAL A 454 1.49 -41.02 31.63
N ILE A 455 0.77 -41.83 32.42
CA ILE A 455 -0.23 -41.32 33.37
C ILE A 455 0.42 -40.40 34.42
N LEU A 456 1.58 -40.80 34.95
CA LEU A 456 2.32 -40.02 35.93
C LEU A 456 2.79 -38.68 35.34
N LEU A 457 3.37 -38.68 34.13
CA LEU A 457 3.84 -37.48 33.43
C LEU A 457 2.67 -36.54 33.09
N ASN A 458 1.54 -37.08 32.63
CA ASN A 458 0.33 -36.28 32.38
C ASN A 458 -0.15 -35.59 33.67
N LYS A 459 -0.15 -36.30 34.80
CA LYS A 459 -0.46 -35.71 36.12
C LYS A 459 0.59 -34.67 36.58
N LEU A 460 1.85 -34.78 36.16
CA LEU A 460 2.90 -33.79 36.47
C LEU A 460 2.84 -32.54 35.59
N VAL A 461 2.33 -32.69 34.36
CA VAL A 461 2.15 -31.62 33.35
C VAL A 461 0.87 -30.81 33.59
N GLN A 462 -0.20 -31.45 34.06
CA GLN A 462 -1.48 -30.78 34.32
C GLN A 462 -1.33 -29.63 35.35
N ASP A 463 -1.75 -28.43 34.94
CA ASP A 463 -1.69 -27.17 35.68
C ASP A 463 -0.27 -26.70 36.05
N ASN A 464 0.76 -27.09 35.29
CA ASN A 464 2.17 -26.79 35.58
C ASN A 464 2.69 -25.52 34.86
N PRO A 465 2.99 -24.41 35.55
CA PRO A 465 3.52 -23.18 34.95
C PRO A 465 4.98 -23.31 34.51
N LEU A 466 5.69 -24.38 34.89
CA LEU A 466 7.04 -24.71 34.44
C LEU A 466 7.05 -25.62 33.21
N LEU A 467 5.91 -25.76 32.52
CA LEU A 467 5.77 -26.54 31.28
C LEU A 467 6.89 -26.28 30.24
N PRO A 468 7.41 -25.05 30.05
CA PRO A 468 8.53 -24.81 29.14
C PRO A 468 9.82 -25.57 29.53
N GLN A 469 10.05 -25.83 30.81
CA GLN A 469 11.22 -26.59 31.28
C GLN A 469 11.13 -28.09 30.94
N PHE A 470 9.93 -28.62 30.73
CA PHE A 470 9.71 -29.99 30.27
C PHE A 470 10.23 -30.19 28.83
N TYR A 471 10.10 -29.16 27.99
CA TYR A 471 10.65 -29.15 26.63
C TYR A 471 12.18 -28.97 26.64
N MET A 472 12.72 -28.21 27.61
CA MET A 472 14.16 -28.05 27.82
C MET A 472 14.85 -29.37 28.21
N THR A 473 14.19 -30.25 28.97
CA THR A 473 14.74 -31.59 29.28
C THR A 473 14.86 -32.51 28.05
N ALA A 474 14.05 -32.31 27.00
CA ALA A 474 14.22 -33.00 25.73
C ALA A 474 15.37 -32.40 24.89
N GLN A 475 15.62 -31.10 25.03
CA GLN A 475 16.75 -30.39 24.41
C GLN A 475 18.10 -30.65 25.11
N ALA A 476 18.10 -30.89 26.42
CA ALA A 476 19.29 -31.21 27.21
C ALA A 476 20.02 -32.49 26.77
N PHE A 477 19.40 -33.32 25.94
CA PHE A 477 20.06 -34.49 25.34
C PHE A 477 21.08 -34.15 24.23
N ARG A 478 21.31 -32.86 23.89
CA ARG A 478 22.21 -32.50 22.77
C ARG A 478 23.21 -31.35 22.98
N SER A 479 23.36 -30.73 24.15
CA SER A 479 24.13 -29.48 24.19
C SER A 479 24.89 -29.16 25.47
N ASP A 480 25.66 -30.09 26.04
CA ASP A 480 26.46 -29.78 27.24
C ASP A 480 27.93 -30.30 27.24
N GLU A 481 28.51 -30.63 26.08
CA GLU A 481 29.94 -31.05 26.04
C GLU A 481 30.92 -30.04 25.43
N GLN A 482 30.52 -28.84 24.96
CA GLN A 482 31.48 -27.97 24.24
C GLN A 482 31.55 -26.48 24.58
N GLN A 483 30.89 -25.96 25.62
CA GLN A 483 30.95 -24.51 25.90
C GLN A 483 31.34 -24.12 27.32
N GLN A 484 32.43 -24.72 27.82
CA GLN A 484 33.21 -24.13 28.91
C GLN A 484 34.70 -24.16 28.59
N GLN A 485 35.16 -23.23 27.74
CA GLN A 485 36.52 -22.69 27.83
C GLN A 485 36.70 -21.43 26.95
N SER A 486 37.42 -20.47 27.52
CA SER A 486 37.92 -19.20 26.97
C SER A 486 36.93 -18.02 26.87
N GLY A 487 37.21 -17.01 27.70
CA GLY A 487 36.65 -15.68 27.56
C GLY A 487 37.47 -14.88 26.56
N GLU A 488 36.84 -14.46 25.48
CA GLU A 488 37.20 -13.34 24.60
C GLU A 488 35.93 -13.01 23.80
N LYS A 489 35.68 -11.71 23.53
CA LYS A 489 34.57 -11.12 22.77
C LYS A 489 33.34 -12.03 22.50
N LYS A 490 32.26 -11.82 23.25
CA LYS A 490 30.94 -12.40 22.94
C LYS A 490 30.52 -12.03 21.49
N ASP A 491 30.63 -12.99 20.58
CA ASP A 491 30.35 -12.86 19.15
C ASP A 491 28.95 -12.31 18.89
N ILE A 492 28.85 -11.26 18.08
CA ILE A 492 27.59 -10.63 17.63
C ILE A 492 26.71 -11.68 16.94
N TYR A 493 27.33 -12.64 16.26
CA TYR A 493 26.68 -13.79 15.64
C TYR A 493 25.80 -14.57 16.62
N PHE A 494 26.33 -15.05 17.75
CA PHE A 494 25.55 -15.86 18.71
C PHE A 494 24.45 -15.09 19.45
N ARG A 495 24.40 -13.75 19.32
CA ARG A 495 23.33 -12.92 19.89
C ARG A 495 22.21 -12.61 18.90
N SER A 496 22.45 -12.77 17.60
CA SER A 496 21.48 -12.45 16.57
C SER A 496 20.43 -13.55 16.44
N ILE A 497 19.15 -13.20 16.44
CA ILE A 497 18.06 -14.15 16.09
C ILE A 497 18.19 -14.67 14.65
N LEU A 498 18.93 -13.94 13.80
CA LEU A 498 19.18 -14.29 12.41
C LEU A 498 20.38 -15.23 12.26
N SER A 499 21.11 -15.56 13.33
CA SER A 499 22.25 -16.50 13.30
C SER A 499 21.89 -17.88 12.75
N HIS A 500 20.63 -18.28 12.90
CA HIS A 500 20.12 -19.54 12.40
C HIS A 500 19.83 -19.48 10.89
N LEU A 501 19.71 -18.27 10.34
CA LEU A 501 19.31 -18.01 8.97
C LEU A 501 20.42 -17.46 8.09
N LEU A 502 21.33 -16.68 8.65
CA LEU A 502 22.32 -15.89 7.93
C LEU A 502 23.73 -16.23 8.37
N LEU A 503 24.67 -16.04 7.46
CA LEU A 503 26.09 -16.11 7.74
C LEU A 503 26.51 -15.02 8.71
N GLU A 504 27.56 -15.29 9.47
CA GLU A 504 28.19 -14.33 10.38
C GLU A 504 28.60 -13.03 9.68
N ALA A 505 29.21 -13.13 8.49
CA ALA A 505 29.58 -11.95 7.69
C ALA A 505 28.37 -11.06 7.37
N ILE A 506 27.22 -11.66 7.04
CA ILE A 506 25.99 -10.91 6.69
C ILE A 506 25.42 -10.22 7.94
N ILE A 507 25.45 -10.89 9.08
CA ILE A 507 25.03 -10.31 10.38
C ILE A 507 25.97 -9.17 10.79
N CYS A 508 27.27 -9.30 10.55
CA CYS A 508 28.23 -8.24 10.79
C CYS A 508 27.97 -7.01 9.90
N TYR A 509 27.62 -7.20 8.62
CA TYR A 509 27.21 -6.10 7.74
C TYR A 509 25.89 -5.44 8.18
N LEU A 510 24.94 -6.21 8.70
CA LEU A 510 23.68 -5.68 9.23
C LEU A 510 23.90 -4.78 10.45
N GLU A 511 24.79 -5.18 11.35
CA GLU A 511 25.06 -4.46 12.60
C GLU A 511 25.98 -3.26 12.39
N ASN A 512 27.03 -3.40 11.56
CA ASN A 512 28.12 -2.44 11.47
C ASN A 512 28.10 -1.53 10.23
N GLN A 513 27.18 -1.73 9.28
CA GLN A 513 27.09 -0.92 8.05
C GLN A 513 25.69 -0.29 7.86
N ARG A 514 25.59 0.69 6.97
CA ARG A 514 24.29 1.32 6.62
C ARG A 514 23.40 0.33 5.85
N LEU A 515 22.08 0.49 5.99
CA LEU A 515 21.05 -0.36 5.37
C LEU A 515 21.25 -0.55 3.86
N GLU A 516 21.72 0.46 3.13
CA GLU A 516 21.95 0.36 1.68
C GLU A 516 23.11 -0.59 1.34
N LYS A 517 24.14 -0.67 2.19
CA LYS A 517 25.25 -1.63 2.02
C LYS A 517 24.81 -3.04 2.37
N PHE A 518 24.03 -3.20 3.44
CA PHE A 518 23.43 -4.49 3.77
C PHE A 518 22.53 -4.98 2.63
N ALA A 519 21.63 -4.15 2.10
CA ALA A 519 20.74 -4.52 1.00
C ALA A 519 21.54 -4.92 -0.26
N ARG A 520 22.61 -4.18 -0.59
CA ARG A 520 23.50 -4.53 -1.70
C ARG A 520 24.21 -5.87 -1.45
N MET A 521 24.70 -6.10 -0.23
CA MET A 521 25.36 -7.34 0.17
C MET A 521 24.39 -8.53 0.13
N PHE A 522 23.21 -8.36 0.69
CA PHE A 522 22.20 -9.40 0.78
C PHE A 522 21.64 -9.79 -0.59
N LEU A 523 21.47 -8.83 -1.51
CA LEU A 523 20.91 -9.07 -2.85
C LEU A 523 21.95 -9.38 -3.93
N GLY A 524 23.22 -9.01 -3.71
CA GLY A 524 24.29 -9.19 -4.70
C GLY A 524 24.91 -10.59 -4.67
N GLU A 525 25.82 -10.85 -5.59
CA GLU A 525 26.66 -12.05 -5.58
C GLU A 525 28.07 -11.66 -5.15
N PHE A 526 28.57 -12.35 -4.13
CA PHE A 526 29.88 -12.08 -3.55
C PHE A 526 30.65 -13.38 -3.43
N ASP A 527 31.88 -13.34 -3.92
CA ASP A 527 32.86 -14.42 -3.89
C ASP A 527 34.23 -13.80 -3.57
N GLN A 528 34.30 -13.20 -2.37
CA GLN A 528 35.50 -12.53 -1.88
C GLN A 528 35.83 -13.06 -0.49
N PRO A 529 37.11 -13.00 -0.05
CA PRO A 529 37.54 -13.50 1.26
C PRO A 529 36.75 -12.92 2.45
N GLU A 530 36.19 -11.73 2.29
CA GLU A 530 35.40 -11.03 3.31
C GLU A 530 33.95 -11.51 3.37
N THR A 531 33.35 -11.89 2.24
CA THR A 531 31.98 -12.41 2.16
C THR A 531 31.80 -13.33 0.95
N ILE A 532 31.44 -14.59 1.20
CA ILE A 532 30.96 -15.53 0.19
C ILE A 532 29.44 -15.64 0.34
N TRP A 533 28.69 -15.09 -0.61
CA TRP A 533 27.23 -15.08 -0.60
C TRP A 533 26.67 -15.17 -2.03
N SER A 534 26.22 -16.37 -2.40
CA SER A 534 25.75 -16.67 -3.75
C SER A 534 24.22 -16.70 -3.86
N ASN A 535 23.72 -16.65 -5.10
CA ASN A 535 22.31 -16.90 -5.41
C ASN A 535 21.83 -18.28 -4.93
N GLU A 536 22.70 -19.29 -4.93
CA GLU A 536 22.34 -20.64 -4.49
C GLU A 536 22.14 -20.71 -2.98
N MET A 537 23.00 -20.04 -2.21
CA MET A 537 22.86 -19.93 -0.75
C MET A 537 21.56 -19.20 -0.37
N ARG A 538 21.21 -18.14 -1.10
CA ARG A 538 19.90 -17.47 -0.93
C ARG A 538 18.73 -18.40 -1.20
N ARG A 539 18.78 -19.19 -2.28
CA ARG A 539 17.71 -20.16 -2.61
C ARG A 539 17.57 -21.21 -1.51
N LEU A 540 18.69 -21.78 -1.03
CA LEU A 540 18.69 -22.72 0.07
C LEU A 540 18.03 -22.13 1.32
N MET A 541 18.35 -20.88 1.65
CA MET A 541 17.74 -20.18 2.77
C MET A 541 16.23 -20.00 2.60
N ILE A 542 15.80 -19.55 1.42
CA ILE A 542 14.37 -19.38 1.09
C ILE A 542 13.62 -20.71 1.18
N GLU A 543 14.20 -21.81 0.67
CA GLU A 543 13.61 -23.14 0.75
C GLU A 543 13.45 -23.61 2.20
N LYS A 544 14.48 -23.42 3.04
CA LYS A 544 14.41 -23.78 4.47
C LYS A 544 13.37 -22.97 5.24
N ILE A 545 13.26 -21.67 4.94
CA ILE A 545 12.23 -20.79 5.48
C ILE A 545 10.83 -21.23 5.02
N ALA A 546 10.68 -21.55 3.73
CA ALA A 546 9.40 -22.00 3.17
C ALA A 546 8.92 -23.32 3.81
N VAL A 547 9.83 -24.28 4.02
CA VAL A 547 9.52 -25.53 4.74
C VAL A 547 9.09 -25.26 6.18
N TYR A 548 9.73 -24.31 6.85
CA TYR A 548 9.35 -23.91 8.21
C TYR A 548 7.93 -23.29 8.27
N PHE A 549 7.57 -22.49 7.27
CA PHE A 549 6.22 -21.89 7.18
C PHE A 549 5.15 -22.78 6.53
N ALA A 550 5.53 -23.93 5.96
CA ALA A 550 4.61 -24.78 5.19
C ALA A 550 3.42 -25.28 6.03
N ASP A 551 3.59 -25.48 7.34
CA ASP A 551 2.52 -25.86 8.26
C ASP A 551 1.75 -24.65 8.82
N TYR A 552 2.33 -23.44 8.75
CA TYR A 552 1.68 -22.22 9.24
C TYR A 552 0.52 -21.78 8.35
N THR A 553 0.72 -21.75 7.03
CA THR A 553 -0.27 -21.27 6.06
C THR A 553 -1.59 -22.08 6.10
N PRO A 554 -1.58 -23.43 6.11
CA PRO A 554 -2.81 -24.22 6.22
C PRO A 554 -3.50 -24.04 7.58
N ARG A 555 -2.73 -23.92 8.67
CA ARG A 555 -3.29 -23.75 10.02
C ARG A 555 -3.97 -22.39 10.19
N LEU A 556 -3.38 -21.33 9.64
CA LEU A 556 -3.96 -19.99 9.64
C LEU A 556 -5.31 -19.96 8.91
N MET A 557 -5.42 -20.66 7.78
CA MET A 557 -6.69 -20.80 7.06
C MET A 557 -7.71 -21.64 7.82
N SER A 558 -7.27 -22.64 8.59
CA SER A 558 -8.17 -23.50 9.37
C SER A 558 -8.73 -22.82 10.63
N ASN A 559 -7.95 -21.96 11.29
CA ASN A 559 -8.35 -21.26 12.50
C ASN A 559 -7.50 -20.00 12.70
N ILE A 560 -8.07 -18.85 12.35
CA ILE A 560 -7.45 -17.52 12.49
C ILE A 560 -7.15 -17.12 13.94
N SER A 561 -7.70 -17.83 14.93
CA SER A 561 -7.43 -17.63 16.36
C SER A 561 -6.38 -18.60 16.93
N ALA A 562 -5.81 -19.48 16.11
CA ALA A 562 -4.79 -20.42 16.54
C ALA A 562 -3.51 -19.69 16.98
N ILE A 563 -3.14 -19.86 18.25
CA ILE A 563 -1.89 -19.35 18.79
C ILE A 563 -0.74 -20.16 18.17
N TYR A 564 0.04 -19.53 17.30
CA TYR A 564 1.23 -20.14 16.74
C TYR A 564 2.32 -20.21 17.81
N SER A 565 2.63 -21.43 18.25
CA SER A 565 3.77 -21.65 19.13
C SER A 565 5.04 -21.45 18.30
N TYR A 566 5.79 -20.40 18.60
CA TYR A 566 7.06 -20.11 17.95
C TYR A 566 7.97 -21.34 18.03
N CYS A 567 8.40 -21.83 16.87
CA CYS A 567 9.46 -22.82 16.74
C CYS A 567 10.72 -22.10 16.25
N THR A 568 11.88 -22.41 16.82
CA THR A 568 13.12 -21.85 16.28
C THR A 568 13.40 -22.47 14.91
N ILE A 569 13.72 -21.66 13.91
CA ILE A 569 14.17 -22.17 12.62
C ILE A 569 15.50 -22.90 12.83
N SER A 570 15.62 -24.13 12.34
CA SER A 570 16.86 -24.89 12.41
C SER A 570 17.98 -24.13 11.69
N ILE A 571 19.20 -24.17 12.26
CA ILE A 571 20.38 -23.56 11.67
C ILE A 571 20.55 -24.06 10.22
N ILE A 572 20.67 -23.13 9.28
CA ILE A 572 20.94 -23.45 7.88
C ILE A 572 22.45 -23.68 7.71
N ASN A 573 22.82 -24.91 7.40
CA ASN A 573 24.17 -25.23 6.95
C ASN A 573 24.28 -24.95 5.45
N TYR A 574 25.27 -24.16 5.05
CA TYR A 574 25.55 -23.82 3.67
C TYR A 574 26.69 -24.70 3.12
N PRO A 575 26.41 -25.69 2.24
CA PRO A 575 27.43 -26.58 1.70
C PRO A 575 28.55 -25.86 0.97
N GLN A 576 28.25 -24.68 0.41
CA GLN A 576 29.21 -23.82 -0.29
C GLN A 576 30.37 -23.35 0.59
N LEU A 577 30.25 -23.45 1.92
CA LEU A 577 31.27 -23.01 2.87
C LEU A 577 32.06 -24.15 3.52
N GLU A 578 31.75 -25.41 3.23
CA GLU A 578 32.36 -26.57 3.91
C GLU A 578 33.89 -26.67 3.72
N ASN A 579 34.43 -26.11 2.63
CA ASN A 579 35.87 -26.15 2.31
C ASN A 579 36.51 -24.75 2.23
N GLU A 580 35.82 -23.70 2.67
CA GLU A 580 36.28 -22.31 2.56
C GLU A 580 36.99 -21.85 3.84
N LEU A 581 38.08 -21.09 3.68
CA LEU A 581 38.88 -20.53 4.78
C LEU A 581 38.44 -19.08 5.06
N PHE A 582 37.72 -18.87 6.17
CA PHE A 582 37.31 -17.52 6.60
C PHE A 582 38.41 -16.82 7.40
N CYS A 583 38.74 -15.58 7.03
CA CYS A 583 39.64 -14.71 7.79
C CYS A 583 38.83 -13.87 8.80
N ASN A 584 38.58 -14.42 9.99
CA ASN A 584 37.80 -13.77 11.05
C ASN A 584 38.47 -12.54 11.71
N THR A 585 39.57 -11.99 11.16
CA THR A 585 40.46 -11.04 11.88
C THR A 585 40.45 -9.60 11.37
N TYR A 586 39.57 -9.21 10.44
CA TYR A 586 39.56 -7.85 9.89
C TYR A 586 38.33 -6.97 10.22
N TYR A 587 37.46 -7.38 11.15
CA TYR A 587 36.40 -6.52 11.71
C TYR A 587 36.47 -6.42 13.25
#